data_AF-A0A433B9F5-F1
#
_entry.id   AF-A0A433B9F5-F1
#
_cell.length_a   1.000
_cell.length_b   1.000
_cell.length_c   1.000
_cell.angle_alpha   90.00
_cell.angle_beta   90.00
_cell.angle_gamma   90.00
#
_symmetry.space_group_name_H-M   'P 1'
#
loop_
_entity.id
_entity.type
_entity.pdbx_description
1 polymer ?
#
loop_
_entity_poly.entity_id
_entity_poly.type
_entity_poly.pdbx_seq_one_letter_code
_entity_poly.pdbx_strand_id
1 'polypeptide(L)'
;MVHPVIFSGLVSDETIITLINGELQKYGSKNWLLDGFPRNIEQATSLDMNLCKAGQPLNLVVNLDVPENVIMQRIMDRWVHIPSGRVYNLDYNPPRRVGFDDLTGEPLSKRPDDNPDVFRVRLAKHKALTTPLLDHYDRRGILVSLRGSTSDEIYPKIQRELARKFGLVPHGGTAEVKPNEIPNQEETAVAGMALA
;
A
#
# COMPACT_ATOMS: atom_id res chain seq x y z
N MET A 1 -1.41 35.80 14.53
CA MET A 1 -2.30 35.83 13.35
C MET A 1 -2.19 34.46 12.70
N VAL A 2 -3.14 33.57 12.97
CA VAL A 2 -3.10 32.20 12.44
C VAL A 2 -3.79 32.24 11.09
N HIS A 3 -3.05 32.09 10.00
CA HIS A 3 -3.66 31.98 8.68
C HIS A 3 -4.37 30.63 8.59
N PRO A 4 -5.69 30.60 8.32
CA PRO A 4 -6.38 29.35 8.04
C PRO A 4 -5.91 28.85 6.68
N VAL A 5 -5.11 27.78 6.69
CA VAL A 5 -4.74 27.08 5.46
C VAL A 5 -5.92 26.18 5.08
N ILE A 6 -6.86 26.75 4.31
CA ILE A 6 -7.85 25.97 3.58
C ILE A 6 -7.18 25.51 2.29
N PHE A 7 -6.60 24.29 2.27
CA PHE A 7 -6.19 23.64 1.03
C PHE A 7 -7.45 23.11 0.31
N SER A 8 -8.05 23.95 -0.53
CA SER A 8 -9.02 23.52 -1.57
C SER A 8 -8.32 23.16 -2.89
N GLY A 9 -7.10 22.65 -2.80
CA GLY A 9 -6.29 22.20 -3.93
C GLY A 9 -5.68 20.83 -3.63
N LEU A 10 -5.57 20.00 -4.67
CA LEU A 10 -4.79 18.76 -4.58
C LEU A 10 -3.36 19.11 -4.16
N VAL A 11 -2.82 18.36 -3.19
CA VAL A 11 -1.42 18.50 -2.78
C VAL A 11 -0.54 18.26 -4.02
N SER A 12 0.38 19.18 -4.31
CA SER A 12 1.25 19.05 -5.49
C SER A 12 2.19 17.86 -5.36
N ASP A 13 2.55 17.26 -6.49
CA ASP A 13 3.49 16.13 -6.54
C ASP A 13 4.82 16.48 -5.86
N GLU A 14 5.33 17.70 -6.09
CA GLU A 14 6.55 18.21 -5.46
C GLU A 14 6.45 18.27 -3.92
N THR A 15 5.30 18.68 -3.39
CA THR A 15 5.08 18.71 -1.93
C THR A 15 5.10 17.29 -1.36
N ILE A 16 4.45 16.34 -2.03
CA ILE A 16 4.41 14.93 -1.61
C ILE A 16 5.82 14.32 -1.64
N ILE A 17 6.57 14.56 -2.70
CA ILE A 17 7.95 14.06 -2.84
C ILE A 17 8.85 14.62 -1.73
N THR A 18 8.74 15.92 -1.46
CA THR A 18 9.52 16.57 -0.40
C THR A 18 9.19 15.99 0.97
N LEU A 19 7.89 15.76 1.25
CA LEU A 19 7.43 15.13 2.48
C LEU A 19 7.98 13.70 2.62
N ILE A 20 7.83 12.87 1.58
CA ILE A 20 8.30 11.48 1.59
C ILE A 20 9.81 11.44 1.81
N ASN A 21 10.59 12.24 1.07
CA ASN A 21 12.04 12.30 1.23
C ASN A 21 12.44 12.72 2.66
N GLY A 22 11.74 13.71 3.23
CA GLY A 22 11.97 14.16 4.60
C GLY A 22 11.69 13.08 5.65
N GLU A 23 10.66 12.25 5.42
CA GLU A 23 10.39 11.09 6.28
C GLU A 23 11.41 9.97 6.10
N LEU A 24 11.74 9.60 4.85
CA LEU A 24 12.69 8.53 4.55
C LEU A 24 14.08 8.78 5.17
N GLN A 25 14.54 10.04 5.17
CA GLN A 25 15.82 10.41 5.80
C GLN A 25 15.86 10.08 7.31
N LYS A 26 14.73 10.12 8.02
CA LYS A 26 14.67 9.79 9.45
C LYS A 26 14.87 8.29 9.72
N TYR A 27 14.61 7.45 8.72
CA TYR A 27 14.75 6.00 8.85
C TYR A 27 16.20 5.52 8.66
N GLY A 28 17.07 6.34 8.04
CA GLY A 28 18.47 5.97 7.81
C GLY A 28 18.56 4.63 7.07
N SER A 29 19.30 3.67 7.62
CA SER A 29 19.47 2.33 7.03
C SER A 29 18.33 1.35 7.32
N LYS A 30 17.22 1.79 7.92
CA LYS A 30 16.06 0.91 8.19
C LYS A 30 15.25 0.64 6.93
N ASN A 31 14.60 -0.51 6.95
CA ASN A 31 13.69 -0.95 5.90
C ASN A 31 12.38 -0.16 5.93
N TRP A 32 11.82 0.12 4.75
CA TRP A 32 10.59 0.89 4.61
C TRP A 32 9.71 0.33 3.50
N LEU A 33 8.42 0.66 3.58
CA LEU A 33 7.41 0.35 2.56
C LEU A 33 6.69 1.64 2.20
N LEU A 34 6.62 1.94 0.91
CA LEU A 34 5.73 2.96 0.39
C LEU A 34 4.44 2.30 -0.10
N ASP A 35 3.31 2.77 0.42
CA ASP A 35 1.98 2.31 0.06
C ASP A 35 1.21 3.46 -0.61
N GLY A 36 0.77 3.23 -1.85
CA GLY A 36 -0.01 4.20 -2.62
C GLY A 36 0.78 5.38 -3.20
N PHE A 37 2.11 5.31 -3.21
CA PHE A 37 3.01 6.24 -3.91
C PHE A 37 4.20 5.47 -4.52
N PRO A 38 4.64 5.82 -5.75
CA PRO A 38 4.12 6.81 -6.68
C PRO A 38 2.83 6.33 -7.38
N ARG A 39 2.07 7.27 -7.96
CA ARG A 39 0.80 7.02 -8.67
C ARG A 39 0.84 7.31 -10.17
N ASN A 40 1.93 7.90 -10.65
CA ASN A 40 2.16 8.19 -12.07
C ASN A 40 3.67 8.10 -12.35
N ILE A 41 4.03 8.23 -13.63
CA ILE A 41 5.41 8.08 -14.09
C ILE A 41 6.31 9.25 -13.67
N GLU A 42 5.75 10.45 -13.57
CA GLU A 42 6.48 11.66 -13.16
C GLU A 42 6.96 11.54 -11.70
N GLN A 43 6.05 11.15 -10.81
CA GLN A 43 6.35 10.87 -9.40
C GLN A 43 7.39 9.77 -9.25
N ALA A 44 7.29 8.69 -10.04
CA ALA A 44 8.24 7.59 -10.00
C ALA A 44 9.65 8.01 -10.42
N THR A 45 9.75 8.80 -11.49
CA THR A 45 11.02 9.34 -11.99
C THR A 45 11.66 10.26 -10.94
N SER A 46 10.87 11.13 -10.30
CA SER A 46 11.38 12.00 -9.24
C SER A 46 11.78 11.24 -7.98
N LEU A 47 10.99 10.24 -7.56
CA LEU A 47 11.31 9.38 -6.43
C LEU A 47 12.64 8.66 -6.67
N ASP A 48 12.78 8.00 -7.82
CA ASP A 48 13.98 7.26 -8.19
C ASP A 48 15.21 8.15 -8.20
N MET A 49 15.12 9.35 -8.79
CA MET A 49 16.23 10.30 -8.81
C MET A 49 16.67 10.69 -7.39
N ASN A 50 15.73 10.97 -6.49
CA ASN A 50 16.05 11.38 -5.12
C ASN A 50 16.63 10.23 -4.30
N LEU A 51 16.06 9.03 -4.42
CA LEU A 51 16.56 7.82 -3.78
C LEU A 51 17.96 7.44 -4.24
N CYS A 52 18.24 7.55 -5.54
CA CYS A 52 19.57 7.34 -6.10
C CYS A 52 20.59 8.35 -5.53
N LYS A 53 20.23 9.64 -5.42
CA LYS A 53 21.09 10.68 -4.82
C LYS A 53 21.36 10.42 -3.34
N ALA A 54 20.40 9.84 -2.63
CA ALA A 54 20.54 9.46 -1.23
C ALA A 54 21.31 8.13 -1.02
N GLY A 55 21.71 7.43 -2.09
CA GLY A 55 22.36 6.13 -2.00
C GLY A 55 21.42 5.00 -1.55
N GLN A 56 20.10 5.18 -1.68
CA GLN A 56 19.07 4.25 -1.22
C GLN A 56 18.08 3.92 -2.36
N PRO A 57 18.53 3.34 -3.49
CA PRO A 57 17.66 3.07 -4.63
C PRO A 57 16.56 2.09 -4.27
N LEU A 58 15.36 2.31 -4.81
CA LEU A 58 14.25 1.37 -4.69
C LEU A 58 14.66 0.01 -5.26
N ASN A 59 14.41 -1.06 -4.50
CA ASN A 59 14.88 -2.39 -4.82
C ASN A 59 13.76 -3.42 -5.02
N LEU A 60 12.51 -3.15 -4.64
CA LEU A 60 11.37 -4.02 -4.94
C LEU A 60 10.09 -3.21 -5.14
N VAL A 61 9.37 -3.54 -6.20
CA VAL A 61 8.00 -3.09 -6.47
C VAL A 61 7.10 -4.29 -6.58
N VAL A 62 6.02 -4.30 -5.82
CA VAL A 62 4.99 -5.34 -5.81
C VAL A 62 3.71 -4.74 -6.40
N ASN A 63 3.27 -5.33 -7.51
CA ASN A 63 1.98 -5.04 -8.13
C ASN A 63 0.98 -6.13 -7.76
N LEU A 64 -0.18 -5.74 -7.21
CA LEU A 64 -1.24 -6.67 -6.84
C LEU A 64 -2.23 -6.79 -8.01
N ASP A 65 -2.09 -7.84 -8.83
CA ASP A 65 -3.01 -8.13 -9.94
C ASP A 65 -4.28 -8.81 -9.42
N VAL A 66 -5.26 -7.99 -9.02
CA VAL A 66 -6.55 -8.45 -8.53
C VAL A 66 -7.60 -8.35 -9.65
N PRO A 67 -8.40 -9.41 -9.93
CA PRO A 67 -9.45 -9.36 -10.93
C PRO A 67 -10.45 -8.22 -10.68
N GLU A 68 -10.84 -7.50 -11.73
CA GLU A 68 -11.70 -6.30 -11.62
C GLU A 68 -13.03 -6.57 -10.91
N ASN A 69 -13.64 -7.72 -11.18
CA ASN A 69 -14.90 -8.13 -10.56
C ASN A 69 -14.75 -8.29 -9.04
N VAL A 70 -13.59 -8.75 -8.57
CA VAL A 70 -13.28 -8.87 -7.15
C VAL A 70 -13.11 -7.48 -6.53
N ILE A 71 -12.38 -6.58 -7.19
CA ILE A 71 -12.21 -5.18 -6.71
C ILE A 71 -13.58 -4.48 -6.64
N MET A 72 -14.42 -4.65 -7.67
CA MET A 72 -15.76 -4.08 -7.72
C MET A 72 -16.61 -4.56 -6.53
N GLN A 73 -16.69 -5.89 -6.32
CA GLN A 73 -17.43 -6.47 -5.19
C GLN A 73 -16.95 -5.91 -3.85
N ARG A 74 -15.63 -5.85 -3.64
CA ARG A 74 -15.04 -5.29 -2.40
C ARG A 74 -15.45 -3.85 -2.14
N ILE A 75 -15.57 -3.03 -3.19
CA ILE A 75 -16.02 -1.63 -3.09
C ILE A 75 -17.52 -1.57 -2.83
N MET A 76 -18.34 -2.37 -3.52
CA MET A 76 -19.79 -2.37 -3.33
C MET A 76 -20.21 -2.85 -1.93
N ASP A 77 -19.46 -3.79 -1.36
CA ASP A 77 -19.73 -4.37 -0.04
C ASP A 77 -19.04 -3.63 1.10
N ARG A 78 -18.39 -2.50 0.80
CA ARG A 78 -17.72 -1.67 1.80
C ARG A 78 -18.72 -0.91 2.65
N TRP A 79 -18.55 -1.01 3.97
CA TRP A 79 -19.24 -0.22 4.96
C TRP A 79 -18.25 0.53 5.83
N VAL A 80 -18.57 1.77 6.19
CA VAL A 80 -17.66 2.65 6.93
C VAL A 80 -18.36 3.23 8.13
N HIS A 81 -17.69 3.15 9.28
CA HIS A 81 -18.07 3.91 10.46
C HIS A 81 -17.46 5.32 10.37
N ILE A 82 -18.25 6.30 9.92
CA ILE A 82 -17.77 7.65 9.57
C ILE A 82 -16.94 8.33 10.66
N PRO A 83 -17.35 8.35 11.95
CA PRO A 83 -16.59 9.00 13.01
C PRO A 83 -15.18 8.44 13.21
N SER A 84 -14.99 7.14 13.00
CA SER A 84 -13.72 6.47 13.26
C SER A 84 -12.90 6.14 12.01
N GLY A 85 -13.54 6.11 10.84
CA GLY A 85 -12.95 5.62 9.59
C GLY A 85 -12.83 4.09 9.50
N ARG A 86 -13.25 3.31 10.51
CA ARG A 86 -13.24 1.84 10.44
C ARG A 86 -14.03 1.33 9.24
N VAL A 87 -13.48 0.34 8.56
CA VAL A 87 -14.03 -0.24 7.33
C VAL A 87 -14.40 -1.70 7.57
N TYR A 88 -15.62 -2.04 7.18
CA TYR A 88 -16.18 -3.38 7.18
C TYR A 88 -16.44 -3.80 5.73
N ASN A 89 -16.47 -5.11 5.50
CA ASN A 89 -16.91 -5.69 4.23
C ASN A 89 -17.80 -6.89 4.53
N LEU A 90 -19.00 -6.94 3.95
CA LEU A 90 -19.99 -7.96 4.30
C LEU A 90 -19.56 -9.40 3.99
N ASP A 91 -18.58 -9.61 3.11
CA ASP A 91 -18.07 -10.93 2.75
C ASP A 91 -16.90 -11.35 3.65
N TYR A 92 -15.80 -10.59 3.67
CA TYR A 92 -14.56 -11.01 4.32
C TYR A 92 -14.28 -10.40 5.69
N ASN A 93 -14.94 -9.29 6.05
CA ASN A 93 -14.80 -8.65 7.36
C ASN A 93 -16.16 -8.08 7.83
N PRO A 94 -17.18 -8.94 8.00
CA PRO A 94 -18.53 -8.48 8.32
C PRO A 94 -18.56 -7.92 9.76
N PRO A 95 -19.37 -6.89 10.03
CA PRO A 95 -19.61 -6.46 11.39
C PRO A 95 -20.33 -7.57 12.17
N ARG A 96 -20.11 -7.64 13.48
CA ARG A 96 -20.80 -8.58 14.39
C ARG A 96 -22.32 -8.40 14.33
N ARG A 97 -22.78 -7.15 14.16
CA ARG A 97 -24.18 -6.82 13.91
C ARG A 97 -24.30 -6.05 12.60
N VAL A 98 -25.07 -6.59 11.66
CA VAL A 98 -25.26 -5.99 10.32
C VAL A 98 -25.69 -4.53 10.45
N GLY A 99 -24.92 -3.64 9.82
CA GLY A 99 -25.19 -2.20 9.80
C GLY A 99 -24.69 -1.41 11.00
N PHE A 100 -23.95 -2.03 11.94
CA PHE A 100 -23.44 -1.34 13.14
C PHE A 100 -21.96 -1.60 13.39
N ASP A 101 -21.28 -0.61 13.92
CA ASP A 101 -19.88 -0.69 14.31
C ASP A 101 -19.69 -1.60 15.54
N ASP A 102 -18.64 -2.43 15.52
CA ASP A 102 -18.41 -3.43 16.56
C ASP A 102 -17.96 -2.85 17.91
N LEU A 103 -17.39 -1.64 17.91
CA LEU A 103 -16.86 -1.00 19.11
C LEU A 103 -17.82 0.00 19.71
N THR A 104 -18.46 0.82 18.88
CA THR A 104 -19.35 1.89 19.36
C THR A 104 -20.84 1.51 19.29
N GLY A 105 -21.20 0.52 18.48
CA GLY A 105 -22.60 0.17 18.21
C GLY A 105 -23.34 1.20 17.36
N GLU A 106 -22.63 2.20 16.82
CA GLU A 106 -23.19 3.25 15.96
C GLU A 106 -23.43 2.75 14.53
N PRO A 107 -24.34 3.37 13.76
CA PRO A 107 -24.64 2.94 12.41
C PRO A 107 -23.44 3.04 11.45
N LEU A 108 -23.28 2.03 10.62
CA LEU A 108 -22.39 2.06 9.47
C LEU A 108 -23.07 2.72 8.27
N SER A 109 -22.27 3.28 7.38
CA SER A 109 -22.76 3.88 6.12
C SER A 109 -21.95 3.39 4.92
N LYS A 110 -22.59 3.37 3.75
CA LYS A 110 -21.87 3.23 2.48
C LYS A 110 -21.35 4.58 2.03
N ARG A 111 -20.23 4.59 1.31
CA ARG A 111 -19.75 5.84 0.69
C ARG A 111 -20.58 6.16 -0.56
N PRO A 112 -20.85 7.44 -0.84
CA PRO A 112 -21.65 7.83 -2.01
C PRO A 112 -20.97 7.49 -3.35
N ASP A 113 -19.64 7.40 -3.36
CA ASP A 113 -18.83 7.06 -4.53
C ASP A 113 -18.64 5.56 -4.76
N ASP A 114 -19.20 4.70 -3.88
CA ASP A 114 -19.14 3.24 -4.01
C ASP A 114 -20.28 2.73 -4.91
N ASN A 115 -20.25 3.13 -6.19
CA ASN A 115 -21.17 2.66 -7.23
C ASN A 115 -20.44 2.20 -8.51
N PRO A 116 -21.06 1.34 -9.35
CA PRO A 116 -20.39 0.76 -10.52
C PRO A 116 -19.88 1.78 -11.54
N ASP A 117 -20.62 2.87 -11.76
CA ASP A 117 -20.25 3.90 -12.74
C ASP A 117 -19.00 4.67 -12.31
N VAL A 118 -18.97 5.12 -11.06
CA VAL A 118 -17.81 5.78 -10.47
C VAL A 118 -16.62 4.81 -10.38
N PHE A 119 -16.86 3.56 -10.02
CA PHE A 119 -15.83 2.52 -10.00
C PHE A 119 -15.15 2.35 -11.36
N ARG A 120 -15.94 2.19 -12.43
CA ARG A 120 -15.42 2.00 -13.78
C ARG A 120 -14.53 3.16 -14.23
N VAL A 121 -14.96 4.39 -13.96
CA VAL A 121 -14.18 5.60 -14.28
C VAL A 121 -12.87 5.64 -13.49
N ARG A 122 -12.91 5.34 -12.18
CA ARG A 122 -11.72 5.33 -11.33
C ARG A 122 -10.73 4.25 -11.72
N LEU A 123 -11.23 3.04 -12.02
CA LEU A 123 -10.40 1.93 -12.45
C LEU A 123 -9.72 2.22 -13.80
N ALA A 124 -10.45 2.77 -14.77
CA ALA A 124 -9.88 3.15 -16.05
C ALA A 124 -8.78 4.22 -15.89
N LYS A 125 -9.03 5.24 -15.05
CA LYS A 125 -8.03 6.27 -14.73
C LYS A 125 -6.81 5.67 -14.03
N HIS A 126 -7.02 4.79 -13.05
CA HIS A 126 -5.95 4.09 -12.36
C HIS A 126 -5.10 3.31 -13.36
N LYS A 127 -5.70 2.47 -14.21
CA LYS A 127 -4.98 1.70 -15.23
C LYS A 127 -4.16 2.59 -16.18
N ALA A 128 -4.74 3.70 -16.64
CA ALA A 128 -4.04 4.61 -17.54
C ALA A 128 -2.76 5.22 -16.90
N LEU A 129 -2.75 5.44 -15.60
CA LEU A 129 -1.60 5.98 -14.87
C LEU A 129 -0.62 4.89 -14.41
N THR A 130 -1.14 3.72 -14.04
CA THR A 130 -0.37 2.61 -13.49
C THR A 130 0.33 1.80 -14.58
N THR A 131 -0.22 1.65 -15.78
CA THR A 131 0.44 0.87 -16.86
C THR A 131 1.84 1.42 -17.20
N PRO A 132 2.04 2.72 -17.48
CA PRO A 132 3.38 3.26 -17.74
C PRO A 132 4.33 3.14 -16.54
N LEU A 133 3.78 3.18 -15.33
CA LEU A 133 4.53 3.02 -14.08
C LEU A 133 5.05 1.59 -13.91
N LEU A 134 4.21 0.60 -14.19
CA LEU A 134 4.60 -0.81 -14.18
C LEU A 134 5.68 -1.07 -15.23
N ASP A 135 5.50 -0.60 -16.46
CA ASP A 135 6.50 -0.74 -17.53
C ASP A 135 7.86 -0.13 -17.14
N HIS A 136 7.84 1.00 -16.43
CA HIS A 136 9.06 1.63 -15.91
C HIS A 136 9.81 0.74 -14.92
N TYR A 137 9.11 0.17 -13.94
CA TYR A 137 9.74 -0.69 -12.94
C TYR A 137 10.06 -2.11 -13.44
N ASP A 138 9.33 -2.60 -14.44
CA ASP A 138 9.62 -3.85 -15.14
C ASP A 138 10.95 -3.76 -15.88
N ARG A 139 11.18 -2.67 -16.64
CA ARG A 139 12.46 -2.41 -17.31
C ARG A 139 13.65 -2.31 -16.36
N ARG A 140 13.41 -1.94 -15.09
CA ARG A 140 14.43 -1.91 -14.03
C ARG A 140 14.67 -3.28 -13.38
N GLY A 141 13.85 -4.29 -13.68
CA GLY A 141 13.97 -5.64 -13.11
C GLY A 141 13.63 -5.72 -11.62
N ILE A 142 12.91 -4.72 -11.08
CA ILE A 142 12.50 -4.67 -9.67
C ILE A 142 11.01 -4.87 -9.47
N LEU A 143 10.22 -4.97 -10.54
CA LEU A 143 8.80 -5.27 -10.49
C LEU A 143 8.54 -6.76 -10.28
N VAL A 144 7.62 -7.08 -9.38
CA VAL A 144 7.00 -8.39 -9.23
C VAL A 144 5.49 -8.21 -9.23
N SER A 145 4.82 -8.86 -10.17
CA SER A 145 3.36 -8.88 -10.23
C SER A 145 2.80 -10.14 -9.60
N LEU A 146 1.97 -9.97 -8.58
CA LEU A 146 1.35 -11.04 -7.81
C LEU A 146 -0.15 -11.06 -8.06
N ARG A 147 -0.60 -12.03 -8.84
CA ARG A 147 -2.02 -12.22 -9.11
C ARG A 147 -2.72 -12.91 -7.94
N GLY A 148 -3.94 -12.49 -7.60
CA GLY A 148 -4.78 -13.21 -6.66
C GLY A 148 -6.09 -12.50 -6.35
N SER A 149 -7.02 -13.22 -5.71
CA SER A 149 -8.36 -12.69 -5.40
C SER A 149 -8.57 -12.39 -3.92
N THR A 150 -7.74 -12.94 -3.03
CA THR A 150 -7.87 -12.80 -1.57
C THR A 150 -6.52 -12.52 -0.91
N SER A 151 -6.55 -11.99 0.30
CA SER A 151 -5.34 -11.78 1.11
C SER A 151 -4.66 -13.12 1.44
N ASP A 152 -5.44 -14.17 1.70
CA ASP A 152 -4.90 -15.51 1.99
C ASP A 152 -4.13 -16.12 0.80
N GLU A 153 -4.48 -15.72 -0.42
CA GLU A 153 -3.76 -16.13 -1.63
C GLU A 153 -2.52 -15.27 -1.88
N ILE A 154 -2.63 -13.94 -1.70
CA ILE A 154 -1.60 -12.97 -2.09
C ILE A 154 -0.51 -12.87 -1.02
N TYR A 155 -0.88 -12.85 0.26
CA TYR A 155 0.08 -12.64 1.35
C TYR A 155 1.20 -13.70 1.38
N PRO A 156 0.93 -15.00 1.24
CA PRO A 156 1.99 -16.00 1.13
C PRO A 156 2.87 -15.85 -0.13
N LYS A 157 2.34 -15.26 -1.21
CA LYS A 157 3.14 -14.94 -2.41
C LYS A 157 4.12 -13.81 -2.09
N ILE A 158 3.66 -12.74 -1.43
CA ILE A 158 4.52 -11.62 -0.99
C ILE A 158 5.63 -12.15 -0.07
N GLN A 159 5.29 -12.97 0.92
CA GLN A 159 6.28 -13.53 1.85
C GLN A 159 7.36 -14.35 1.12
N ARG A 160 6.97 -15.17 0.15
CA ARG A 160 7.93 -15.94 -0.67
C ARG A 160 8.85 -15.05 -1.49
N GLU A 161 8.33 -13.97 -2.06
CA GLU A 161 9.14 -13.02 -2.83
C GLU A 161 10.12 -12.24 -1.94
N LEU A 162 9.69 -11.82 -0.75
CA LEU A 162 10.56 -11.19 0.23
C LEU A 162 11.66 -12.15 0.70
N ALA A 163 11.31 -13.41 0.99
CA ALA A 163 12.28 -14.45 1.34
C ALA A 163 13.29 -14.71 0.23
N ARG A 164 12.81 -14.83 -1.02
CA ARG A 164 13.64 -15.06 -2.21
C ARG A 164 14.62 -13.91 -2.46
N LYS A 165 14.16 -12.67 -2.28
CA LYS A 165 14.93 -11.48 -2.68
C LYS A 165 15.86 -10.96 -1.58
N PHE A 166 15.49 -11.15 -0.31
CA PHE A 166 16.19 -10.58 0.83
C PHE A 166 16.62 -11.62 1.88
N GLY A 167 16.38 -12.91 1.66
CA GLY A 167 16.72 -13.96 2.64
C GLY A 167 15.88 -13.91 3.92
N LEU A 168 14.76 -13.18 3.92
CA LEU A 168 13.89 -13.03 5.08
C LEU A 168 13.12 -14.33 5.34
N VAL A 169 13.38 -14.98 6.46
CA VAL A 169 12.59 -16.13 6.90
C VAL A 169 11.24 -15.63 7.45
N PRO A 170 10.10 -16.15 6.96
CA PRO A 170 8.80 -15.76 7.51
C PRO A 170 8.74 -16.16 8.99
N HIS A 171 8.43 -15.20 9.85
CA HIS A 171 8.15 -15.47 11.26
C HIS A 171 6.79 -16.18 11.34
N GLY A 172 6.80 -17.50 11.26
CA GLY A 172 5.63 -18.34 11.53
C GLY A 172 5.32 -18.27 13.02
N GLY A 173 4.13 -17.77 13.38
CA GLY A 173 3.65 -17.79 14.76
C GLY A 173 3.38 -19.21 15.24
N THR A 174 4.12 -19.64 16.27
CA THR A 174 3.69 -20.30 17.53
C THR A 174 4.87 -21.06 18.14
N ALA A 175 5.61 -20.44 19.06
CA ALA A 175 6.25 -21.07 20.23
C ALA A 175 7.08 -20.02 21.02
N GLU A 176 6.97 -20.11 22.34
CA GLU A 176 7.61 -19.33 23.41
C GLU A 176 8.97 -18.69 23.10
N VAL A 177 9.09 -17.38 23.35
CA VAL A 177 10.38 -16.68 23.43
C VAL A 177 11.00 -16.96 24.81
N LYS A 178 12.06 -17.77 24.83
CA LYS A 178 13.04 -17.71 25.92
C LYS A 178 13.99 -16.52 25.67
N PRO A 179 14.37 -15.75 26.70
CA PRO A 179 15.26 -14.61 26.53
C PRO A 179 16.71 -15.07 26.37
N ASN A 180 17.44 -14.29 25.55
CA ASN A 180 18.86 -14.34 25.24
C ASN A 180 19.31 -15.36 24.17
N GLU A 181 19.49 -14.84 22.96
CA GLU A 181 20.80 -14.81 22.29
C GLU A 181 20.70 -13.86 21.08
N ILE A 182 21.60 -12.87 20.98
CA ILE A 182 21.72 -11.97 19.84
C ILE A 182 22.84 -12.52 18.94
N PRO A 183 22.57 -12.91 17.70
CA PRO A 183 23.62 -13.00 16.69
C PRO A 183 23.68 -11.68 15.91
N ASN A 184 24.84 -11.03 15.97
CA ASN A 184 25.30 -10.05 14.98
C ASN A 184 25.20 -10.66 13.58
N GLN A 185 24.60 -9.94 12.61
CA GLN A 185 25.10 -9.86 11.24
C GLN A 185 24.40 -8.76 10.40
N GLU A 186 25.26 -7.87 9.94
CA GLU A 186 25.31 -7.01 8.74
C GLU A 186 24.05 -6.72 7.88
N GLU A 187 23.82 -5.41 7.73
CA GLU A 187 23.26 -4.66 6.60
C GLU A 187 22.42 -5.41 5.55
N THR A 188 21.11 -5.15 5.54
CA THR A 188 20.31 -5.29 4.33
C THR A 188 19.16 -4.28 4.32
N ALA A 189 19.20 -3.31 3.41
CA ALA A 189 18.12 -2.37 3.16
C ALA A 189 17.03 -3.03 2.29
N VAL A 190 15.79 -3.04 2.77
CA VAL A 190 14.59 -3.58 2.13
C VAL A 190 13.64 -2.41 1.87
N ALA A 191 13.39 -2.13 0.60
CA ALA A 191 12.42 -1.13 0.17
C ALA A 191 11.32 -1.85 -0.61
N GLY A 192 10.19 -2.11 0.04
CA GLY A 192 8.99 -2.62 -0.63
C GLY A 192 8.15 -1.47 -1.14
N MET A 193 7.47 -1.64 -2.26
CA MET A 193 6.43 -0.73 -2.72
C MET A 193 5.21 -1.57 -3.07
N ALA A 194 4.06 -1.28 -2.47
CA ALA A 194 2.81 -1.92 -2.85
C ALA A 194 2.02 -0.92 -3.71
N LEU A 195 1.84 -1.26 -4.99
CA LEU A 195 0.90 -0.57 -5.86
C LEU A 195 -0.46 -1.27 -5.71
N ALA A 196 -1.43 -0.53 -5.19
CA ALA A 196 -2.84 -0.91 -5.06
C ALA A 196 -3.71 -0.12 -6.03
#